data_AF-A0A3D3XXP1-F1
#
_entry.id   AF-A0A3D3XXP1-F1
#
_cell.length_a   1.000
_cell.length_b   1.000
_cell.length_c   1.000
_cell.angle_alpha   90.00
_cell.angle_beta   90.00
_cell.angle_gamma   90.00
#
_symmetry.space_group_name_H-M   'P 1'
#
loop_
_entity.id
_entity.type
_entity.pdbx_description
1 polymer ?
#
loop_
_entity_poly.entity_id
_entity_poly.type
_entity_poly.pdbx_seq_one_letter_code
_entity_poly.pdbx_strand_id
1 'polypeptide(L)' 'TVSCYQPNDVGAACGRCDSCRIRKEGFQSAGAVDPTPYY' A
#
# COMPACT_ATOMS: atom_id res chain seq x y z
N THR A 1 7.79 8.31 1.04
CA THR A 1 7.23 7.97 2.37
C THR A 1 6.16 6.91 2.18
N VAL A 2 6.18 5.85 2.98
CA VAL A 2 5.15 4.80 2.94
C VAL A 2 4.04 5.17 3.92
N SER A 3 2.83 5.39 3.41
CA SER A 3 1.65 5.81 4.20
C SER A 3 1.04 4.70 5.05
N CYS A 4 1.60 3.48 5.01
CA CYS A 4 1.12 2.33 5.76
C CYS A 4 1.18 2.59 7.28
N TYR A 5 0.18 2.09 8.02
CA TYR A 5 0.16 2.16 9.48
C TYR A 5 1.09 1.15 10.15
N GLN A 6 1.49 0.11 9.43
CA GLN A 6 2.34 -0.96 9.94
C GLN A 6 3.37 -1.36 8.87
N PRO A 7 4.27 -0.45 8.45
CA PRO A 7 5.36 -0.85 7.57
C PRO A 7 6.30 -1.81 8.32
N ASN A 8 6.95 -2.74 7.61
CA ASN A 8 7.99 -3.57 8.19
C ASN A 8 9.33 -2.81 8.28
N ASP A 9 10.36 -3.49 8.79
CA ASP A 9 11.70 -2.92 9.02
C ASP A 9 12.40 -2.44 7.74
N VAL A 10 12.02 -2.97 6.57
CA VAL A 10 12.52 -2.55 5.25
C VAL A 10 11.63 -1.50 4.59
N GLY A 11 10.58 -1.03 5.28
CA GLY A 11 9.65 -0.02 4.81
C GLY A 11 8.56 -0.52 3.86
N ALA A 12 8.39 -1.83 3.67
CA ALA A 12 7.30 -2.39 2.87
C ALA A 12 5.97 -2.28 3.63
N ALA A 13 4.88 -2.08 2.89
CA ALA A 13 3.55 -1.89 3.45
C ALA A 13 2.90 -3.23 3.87
N CYS A 14 2.11 -3.26 4.93
CA CYS A 14 1.48 -4.51 5.41
C CYS A 14 0.33 -5.05 4.55
N GLY A 15 -0.17 -4.29 3.58
CA GLY A 15 -1.23 -4.73 2.67
C GLY A 15 -2.62 -4.94 3.28
N ARG A 16 -2.76 -4.81 4.62
CA ARG A 16 -3.97 -5.15 5.40
C ARG A 16 -4.59 -4.00 6.21
N CYS A 17 -3.88 -2.88 6.38
CA CYS A 17 -4.43 -1.71 7.08
C CYS A 17 -5.27 -0.83 6.14
N ASP A 18 -6.08 0.07 6.70
CA ASP A 18 -6.96 0.93 5.90
C ASP A 18 -6.21 1.78 4.88
N SER A 19 -5.05 2.33 5.24
CA SER A 19 -4.23 3.07 4.26
C SER A 19 -3.81 2.20 3.07
N CYS A 20 -3.43 0.94 3.31
CA CYS A 20 -3.08 0.02 2.22
C CYS A 20 -4.28 -0.31 1.35
N ARG A 21 -5.47 -0.48 1.95
CA ARG A 21 -6.70 -0.77 1.23
C ARG A 21 -7.12 0.40 0.34
N ILE A 22 -7.22 1.61 0.90
CA ILE A 22 -7.55 2.83 0.15
C ILE A 22 -6.58 3.04 -1.01
N ARG A 23 -5.29 2.77 -0.77
CA ARG A 23 -4.26 2.90 -1.80
C ARG A 23 -4.45 1.90 -2.94
N LYS A 24 -4.69 0.61 -2.63
CA LYS A 24 -5.00 -0.44 -3.64
C LYS A 24 -6.25 -0.07 -4.45
N GLU A 25 -7.31 0.36 -3.78
CA GLU A 25 -8.55 0.82 -4.43
C GLU A 25 -8.31 2.02 -5.35
N GLY A 26 -7.46 2.97 -4.93
CA GLY A 26 -7.05 4.11 -5.74
C GLY A 26 -6.32 3.71 -7.02
N PHE A 27 -5.33 2.81 -6.92
CA PHE A 27 -4.62 2.29 -8.09
C PHE A 27 -5.52 1.51 -9.03
N GLN A 28 -6.39 0.65 -8.47
CA GLN A 28 -7.37 -0.11 -9.24
C GLN A 28 -8.35 0.81 -9.99
N SER A 29 -8.85 1.85 -9.32
CA SER A 29 -9.77 2.82 -9.92
C SER A 29 -9.11 3.67 -11.00
N ALA A 30 -7.81 3.96 -10.85
CA ALA A 30 -7.02 4.66 -11.86
C ALA A 30 -6.60 3.76 -13.04
N GLY A 31 -6.85 2.44 -12.98
CA GLY A 31 -6.34 1.49 -13.97
C GLY A 31 -4.82 1.40 -14.02
N ALA A 32 -4.15 1.78 -12.92
CA ALA A 32 -2.69 1.82 -12.82
C ALA A 32 -2.17 0.65 -11.98
N VAL A 33 -0.97 0.18 -12.30
CA VAL A 33 -0.28 -0.82 -11.48
C VAL A 33 0.18 -0.17 -10.19
N ASP A 34 -0.11 -0.80 -9.05
CA ASP A 34 0.36 -0.37 -7.75
C ASP A 34 1.85 -0.76 -7.56
N PRO A 35 2.80 0.19 -7.49
CA PRO A 35 4.22 -0.11 -7.32
C PRO A 35 4.60 -0.35 -5.86
N THR A 36 3.63 -0.38 -4.94
CA THR A 36 3.90 -0.46 -3.50
C THR A 36 4.48 -1.83 -3.14
N PRO A 37 5.67 -1.88 -2.51
CA PRO A 37 6.19 -3.14 -1.98
C PRO A 37 5.36 -3.54 -0.75
N TYR A 38 4.85 -4.77 -0.75
CA TYR A 38 4.12 -5.36 0.36
C TYR A 38 4.89 -6.52 1.00
N TYR A 39 4.59 -6.84 2.25
CA TYR A 39 5.10 -8.02 2.97
C TYR A 39 3.97 -8.83 3.61
#